data_AF-A0A915MJH8-F1
#
_entry.id   AF-A0A915MJH8-F1
#
_cell.length_a   1.000
_cell.length_b   1.000
_cell.length_c   1.000
_cell.angle_alpha   90.00
_cell.angle_beta   90.00
_cell.angle_gamma   90.00
#
_symmetry.space_group_name_H-M   'P 1'
#
loop_
_entity.id
_entity.type
_entity.pdbx_description
1 polymer ?
#
loop_
_entity_poly.entity_id
_entity_poly.type
_entity_poly.pdbx_seq_one_letter_code
_entity_poly.pdbx_strand_id
1 'polypeptide(L)'
;AVKVCLHVCNCFGAAANFDACREKIAEMKALFKGICQLLKFEHLTRLSCAAADCVCSLSVCTLLQTQMFQAGIIWQLMPHLFRFDWTLDEGGVAHSEKTNQQSTLNRLARSCCEALACLAGYRPNTPDNDGVQNRWVAGGLMEED
;
A
#
# COMPACT_ATOMS: atom_id res chain seq x y z
N ALA A 1 -15.20 15.24 2.07
CA ALA A 1 -14.25 14.53 1.19
C ALA A 1 -13.56 13.34 1.85
N VAL A 2 -12.79 13.50 2.94
CA VAL A 2 -12.00 12.42 3.59
C VAL A 2 -12.77 11.12 3.87
N LYS A 3 -13.97 11.21 4.48
CA LYS A 3 -14.81 10.02 4.76
C LYS A 3 -15.21 9.27 3.49
N VAL A 4 -15.49 9.99 2.41
CA VAL A 4 -15.87 9.39 1.12
C VAL A 4 -14.69 8.59 0.56
N CYS A 5 -13.49 9.18 0.53
CA CYS A 5 -12.29 8.47 0.06
C CYS A 5 -12.01 7.21 0.88
N LEU A 6 -12.20 7.26 2.20
CA LEU A 6 -12.05 6.11 3.08
C LEU A 6 -13.05 4.99 2.75
N HIS A 7 -14.33 5.32 2.54
CA HIS A 7 -15.33 4.33 2.13
C HIS A 7 -15.07 3.77 0.73
N VAL A 8 -14.55 4.58 -0.18
CA VAL A 8 -14.14 4.14 -1.52
C VAL A 8 -13.00 3.13 -1.45
N CYS A 9 -11.95 3.39 -0.66
CA CYS A 9 -10.86 2.43 -0.43
C CYS A 9 -11.40 1.10 0.12
N ASN A 10 -12.27 1.15 1.14
CA ASN A 10 -12.85 -0.05 1.72
C ASN A 10 -13.74 -0.82 0.74
N CYS A 11 -14.50 -0.11 -0.10
CA CYS A 11 -15.34 -0.71 -1.12
C CYS A 11 -14.53 -1.45 -2.18
N PHE A 12 -13.45 -0.83 -2.69
CA PHE A 12 -12.55 -1.50 -3.62
C PHE A 12 -11.81 -2.67 -2.98
N GLY A 13 -11.41 -2.54 -1.71
CA GLY A 13 -10.80 -3.65 -0.97
C GLY A 13 -11.75 -4.84 -0.83
N ALA A 14 -13.03 -4.60 -0.53
CA ALA A 14 -14.04 -5.66 -0.49
C ALA A 14 -14.31 -6.26 -1.88
N ALA A 15 -14.42 -5.41 -2.91
CA ALA A 15 -14.66 -5.82 -4.29
C ALA A 15 -13.51 -6.68 -4.86
N ALA A 16 -12.28 -6.45 -4.42
CA ALA A 16 -11.12 -7.24 -4.81
C ALA A 16 -11.22 -8.74 -4.46
N ASN A 17 -12.15 -9.15 -3.59
CA ASN A 17 -12.38 -10.56 -3.30
C ASN A 17 -13.14 -11.31 -4.41
N PHE A 18 -13.72 -10.60 -5.38
CA PHE A 18 -14.49 -11.18 -6.48
C PHE A 18 -13.72 -11.05 -7.80
N ASP A 19 -13.46 -12.16 -8.49
CA ASP A 19 -12.66 -12.16 -9.72
C ASP A 19 -13.20 -11.24 -10.81
N ALA A 20 -14.52 -11.26 -11.04
CA ALA A 20 -15.17 -10.38 -12.01
C ALA A 20 -14.98 -8.88 -11.70
N CYS A 21 -14.84 -8.51 -10.43
CA CYS A 21 -14.56 -7.15 -10.04
C CYS A 21 -13.11 -6.76 -10.32
N ARG A 22 -12.15 -7.68 -10.19
CA ARG A 22 -10.71 -7.40 -10.40
C ARG A 22 -10.44 -6.95 -11.83
N GLU A 23 -11.05 -7.60 -12.82
CA GLU A 23 -10.92 -7.21 -14.22
C GLU A 23 -11.42 -5.78 -14.46
N LYS A 24 -12.59 -5.45 -13.90
CA LYS A 24 -13.17 -4.11 -14.02
C LYS A 24 -12.35 -3.05 -13.30
N ILE A 25 -11.82 -3.37 -12.12
CA ILE A 25 -10.92 -2.47 -11.39
C ILE A 25 -9.64 -2.21 -12.19
N ALA A 26 -9.09 -3.23 -12.87
CA ALA A 26 -7.89 -3.08 -13.68
C ALA A 26 -8.08 -2.12 -14.88
N GLU A 27 -9.30 -2.03 -15.43
CA GLU A 27 -9.65 -1.07 -16.49
C GLU A 27 -9.64 0.39 -15.96
N MET A 28 -9.85 0.61 -14.66
CA MET A 28 -9.97 1.93 -14.03
C MET A 28 -8.61 2.56 -13.70
N LYS A 29 -7.78 2.88 -14.70
CA LYS A 29 -6.42 3.43 -14.50
C LYS A 29 -6.33 4.66 -13.56
N ALA A 30 -7.37 5.49 -13.53
CA ALA A 30 -7.45 6.65 -12.65
C ALA A 30 -7.48 6.27 -11.15
N LEU A 31 -7.98 5.08 -10.81
CA LEU A 31 -8.04 4.58 -9.44
C LEU A 31 -6.65 4.48 -8.83
N PHE A 32 -5.71 3.82 -9.52
CA PHE A 32 -4.36 3.60 -9.01
C PHE A 32 -3.60 4.93 -8.80
N LYS A 33 -3.77 5.87 -9.73
CA LYS A 33 -3.27 7.25 -9.55
C LYS A 33 -3.92 7.92 -8.33
N GLY A 34 -5.22 7.72 -8.13
CA GLY A 34 -5.94 8.22 -6.96
C GLY A 34 -5.37 7.67 -5.66
N ILE A 35 -5.14 6.36 -5.56
CA ILE A 35 -4.51 5.71 -4.40
C ILE A 35 -3.12 6.30 -4.14
N CYS A 36 -2.28 6.49 -5.18
CA CYS A 36 -0.99 7.16 -5.03
C CYS A 36 -1.13 8.56 -4.42
N GLN A 37 -2.11 9.36 -4.85
CA GLN A 37 -2.32 10.70 -4.28
C GLN A 37 -2.81 10.64 -2.84
N LEU A 38 -3.66 9.67 -2.48
CA LEU A 38 -4.11 9.49 -1.10
C LEU A 38 -2.94 9.23 -0.15
N LEU A 39 -1.96 8.43 -0.59
CA LEU A 39 -0.76 8.10 0.20
C LEU A 39 0.20 9.30 0.42
N LYS A 40 0.08 10.38 -0.37
CA LYS A 40 0.91 11.59 -0.20
C LYS A 40 0.46 12.49 0.95
N PHE A 41 -0.78 12.34 1.43
CA PHE A 41 -1.30 13.20 2.48
C PHE A 41 -0.81 12.74 3.86
N GLU A 42 0.37 13.21 4.25
CA GLU A 42 1.00 12.85 5.52
C GLU A 42 0.15 13.20 6.77
N HIS A 43 -0.58 14.30 6.70
CA HIS A 43 -1.44 14.78 7.78
C HIS A 43 -2.79 14.03 7.87
N LEU A 44 -3.14 13.23 6.87
CA LEU A 44 -4.36 12.42 6.83
C LEU A 44 -4.03 10.94 7.07
N THR A 45 -3.28 10.65 8.12
CA THR A 45 -2.71 9.32 8.41
C THR A 45 -3.74 8.20 8.36
N ARG A 46 -4.96 8.41 8.88
CA ARG A 46 -6.04 7.40 8.82
C ARG A 46 -6.51 7.08 7.40
N LEU A 47 -6.51 8.09 6.52
CA LEU A 47 -6.85 7.89 5.10
C LEU A 47 -5.71 7.18 4.38
N SER A 48 -4.47 7.52 4.68
CA SER A 48 -3.29 6.83 4.15
C SER A 48 -3.24 5.37 4.60
N CYS A 49 -3.64 5.06 5.85
CA CYS A 49 -3.79 3.67 6.30
C CYS A 49 -4.85 2.94 5.47
N ALA A 50 -6.03 3.52 5.29
CA ALA A 50 -7.08 2.92 4.47
C ALA A 50 -6.65 2.71 3.02
N ALA A 51 -5.83 3.61 2.45
CA ALA A 51 -5.25 3.44 1.14
C ALA A 51 -4.22 2.29 1.10
N ALA A 52 -3.34 2.18 2.11
CA ALA A 52 -2.39 1.08 2.23
C ALA A 52 -3.12 -0.28 2.41
N ASP A 53 -4.12 -0.35 3.26
CA ASP A 53 -4.94 -1.54 3.46
C ASP A 53 -5.68 -1.94 2.16
N CYS A 54 -6.16 -0.96 1.39
CA CYS A 54 -6.74 -1.19 0.06
C CYS A 54 -5.72 -1.77 -0.93
N VAL A 55 -4.47 -1.29 -0.91
CA VAL A 55 -3.37 -1.88 -1.71
C VAL A 55 -3.15 -3.35 -1.32
N CYS A 56 -3.16 -3.70 -0.03
CA CYS A 56 -3.10 -5.10 0.40
C CYS A 56 -4.22 -5.93 -0.24
N SER A 57 -5.47 -5.46 -0.13
CA SER A 57 -6.63 -6.18 -0.67
C SER A 57 -6.60 -6.31 -2.20
N LEU A 58 -6.09 -5.31 -2.92
CA LEU A 58 -5.95 -5.36 -4.38
C LEU A 58 -4.78 -6.24 -4.83
N SER A 59 -3.82 -6.54 -3.94
CA SER A 59 -2.63 -7.32 -4.28
C SER A 59 -2.86 -8.82 -4.40
N VAL A 60 -4.10 -9.29 -4.23
CA VAL A 60 -4.48 -10.71 -4.39
C VAL A 60 -4.49 -11.20 -5.84
N CYS A 61 -4.14 -10.33 -6.79
CA CYS A 61 -4.19 -10.60 -8.23
C CYS A 61 -3.02 -9.95 -8.95
N THR A 62 -2.31 -10.71 -9.77
CA THR A 62 -1.12 -10.26 -10.51
C THR A 62 -1.42 -9.09 -11.44
N LEU A 63 -2.61 -9.05 -12.06
CA LEU A 63 -3.02 -7.95 -12.93
C LEU A 63 -3.08 -6.63 -12.15
N LEU A 64 -3.75 -6.64 -10.99
CA LEU A 64 -3.88 -5.46 -10.14
C LEU A 64 -2.54 -5.06 -9.50
N GLN A 65 -1.75 -6.03 -9.02
CA GLN A 65 -0.39 -5.78 -8.55
C GLN A 65 0.46 -5.08 -9.62
N THR A 66 0.39 -5.53 -10.87
CA THR A 66 1.12 -4.94 -12.01
C THR A 66 0.67 -3.51 -12.28
N GLN A 67 -0.65 -3.24 -12.28
CA GLN A 67 -1.17 -1.88 -12.44
C GLN A 67 -0.71 -0.94 -11.31
N MET A 68 -0.77 -1.42 -10.07
CA MET A 68 -0.31 -0.68 -8.88
C MET A 68 1.20 -0.39 -8.93
N PHE A 69 1.98 -1.37 -9.39
CA PHE A 69 3.41 -1.24 -9.60
C PHE A 69 3.72 -0.16 -10.66
N GLN A 70 3.08 -0.24 -11.83
CA GLN A 70 3.24 0.74 -12.91
C GLN A 70 2.79 2.16 -12.50
N ALA A 71 1.79 2.27 -11.62
CA ALA A 71 1.35 3.55 -11.06
C ALA A 71 2.34 4.16 -10.04
N GLY A 72 3.39 3.41 -9.65
CA GLY A 72 4.42 3.89 -8.73
C GLY A 72 4.02 3.86 -7.25
N ILE A 73 3.08 2.98 -6.85
CA ILE A 73 2.59 2.90 -5.47
C ILE A 73 3.71 2.60 -4.46
N ILE A 74 4.69 1.78 -4.83
CA ILE A 74 5.85 1.46 -3.97
C ILE A 74 6.56 2.73 -3.48
N TRP A 75 6.78 3.68 -4.39
CA TRP A 75 7.45 4.94 -4.08
C TRP A 75 6.64 5.85 -3.14
N GLN A 76 5.32 5.65 -3.07
CA GLN A 76 4.46 6.39 -2.14
C GLN A 76 4.37 5.70 -0.77
N LEU A 77 4.54 4.37 -0.71
CA LEU A 77 4.52 3.59 0.54
C LEU A 77 5.85 3.68 1.31
N MET A 78 6.97 3.62 0.60
CA MET A 78 8.31 3.51 1.18
C MET A 78 8.68 4.65 2.15
N PRO A 79 8.39 5.94 1.88
CA PRO A 79 8.73 7.03 2.79
C PRO A 79 8.10 6.89 4.18
N HIS A 80 6.91 6.28 4.28
CA HIS A 80 6.21 6.11 5.55
C HIS A 80 6.90 5.11 6.49
N LEU A 81 7.70 4.18 5.96
CA LEU A 81 8.45 3.22 6.77
C LEU A 81 9.48 3.93 7.67
N PHE A 82 10.12 4.97 7.15
CA PHE A 82 11.15 5.73 7.86
C PHE A 82 10.59 6.64 8.96
N ARG A 83 9.26 6.74 9.07
CA ARG A 83 8.58 7.47 10.15
C ARG A 83 8.23 6.60 11.34
N PHE A 84 8.52 5.30 11.25
CA PHE A 84 8.36 4.39 12.37
C PHE A 84 9.37 4.73 13.46
N ASP A 85 8.86 4.90 14.69
CA ASP A 85 9.67 5.16 15.87
C ASP A 85 9.37 4.09 16.93
N TRP A 86 10.33 3.20 17.16
CA TRP A 86 10.24 2.14 18.15
C TRP A 86 10.25 2.66 19.59
N THR A 87 10.87 3.81 19.85
CA THR A 87 11.07 4.33 21.22
C THR A 87 9.75 4.65 21.93
N LEU A 88 8.67 4.88 21.16
CA LEU A 88 7.33 5.05 21.71
C LEU A 88 6.83 3.78 22.43
N ASP A 89 7.10 2.60 21.87
CA ASP A 89 6.72 1.32 22.47
C ASP A 89 7.64 0.96 23.65
N GLU A 90 8.91 1.36 23.58
CA GLU A 90 9.91 1.17 24.65
C GLU A 90 9.64 2.05 25.88
N GLY A 91 9.12 3.26 25.68
CA GLY A 91 8.90 4.23 26.77
C GLY A 91 7.85 3.81 27.81
N GLY A 92 7.09 2.73 27.56
CA GLY A 92 6.11 2.18 28.51
C GLY A 92 4.93 3.12 28.82
N VAL A 93 4.84 4.27 28.15
CA VAL A 93 3.77 5.25 28.34
C VAL A 93 2.54 4.81 27.55
N ALA A 94 1.38 4.83 28.22
CA ALA A 94 0.11 4.57 27.56
C ALA A 94 -0.12 5.58 26.43
N HIS A 95 -0.21 5.07 25.21
CA HIS A 95 -0.44 5.87 24.02
C HIS A 95 -1.55 5.26 23.16
N SER A 96 -2.21 6.11 22.38
CA SER A 96 -3.25 5.69 21.44
C SER A 96 -3.23 6.57 20.21
N GLU A 97 -3.78 6.08 19.09
CA GLU A 97 -3.90 6.87 17.86
C GLU A 97 -4.73 8.14 18.01
N LYS A 98 -5.55 8.26 19.07
CA LYS A 98 -6.36 9.46 19.36
C LYS A 98 -5.60 10.51 20.16
N THR A 99 -4.62 10.08 20.95
CA THR A 99 -3.91 10.92 21.92
C THR A 99 -2.46 11.21 21.51
N ASN A 100 -1.89 10.39 20.61
CA ASN A 100 -0.50 10.47 20.22
C ASN A 100 -0.34 10.32 18.70
N GLN A 101 0.21 11.35 18.06
CA GLN A 101 0.46 11.39 16.63
C GLN A 101 1.47 10.33 16.17
N GLN A 102 2.49 10.04 16.97
CA GLN A 102 3.49 9.01 16.66
C GLN A 102 2.88 7.61 16.65
N SER A 103 1.89 7.34 17.52
CA SER A 103 1.14 6.08 17.48
C SER A 103 0.42 5.89 16.15
N THR A 104 -0.16 6.96 15.58
CA THR A 104 -0.79 6.93 14.27
C THR A 104 0.23 6.72 13.14
N LEU A 105 1.40 7.37 13.23
CA LEU A 105 2.49 7.19 12.25
C LEU A 105 3.06 5.78 12.27
N ASN A 106 3.25 5.19 13.45
CA ASN A 106 3.70 3.81 13.60
C ASN A 106 2.69 2.83 12.99
N ARG A 107 1.39 3.07 13.19
CA ARG A 107 0.36 2.27 12.51
C ARG A 107 0.44 2.39 10.99
N LEU A 108 0.59 3.60 10.46
CA LEU A 108 0.71 3.80 9.02
C LEU A 108 1.94 3.09 8.46
N ALA A 109 3.09 3.20 9.12
CA ALA A 109 4.31 2.52 8.71
C ALA A 109 4.11 1.00 8.65
N ARG A 110 3.43 0.41 9.64
CA ARG A 110 3.07 -1.02 9.64
C ARG A 110 2.13 -1.38 8.48
N SER A 111 1.06 -0.61 8.24
CA SER A 111 0.17 -0.82 7.09
C SER A 111 0.90 -0.69 5.75
N CYS A 112 1.81 0.28 5.61
CA CYS A 112 2.62 0.44 4.39
C CYS A 112 3.59 -0.73 4.18
N CYS A 113 4.20 -1.24 5.26
CA CYS A 113 5.05 -2.42 5.20
C CYS A 113 4.26 -3.66 4.75
N GLU A 114 3.06 -3.84 5.29
CA GLU A 114 2.16 -4.92 4.89
C GLU A 114 1.76 -4.80 3.42
N ALA A 115 1.42 -3.59 2.96
CA ALA A 115 1.07 -3.34 1.56
C ALA A 115 2.24 -3.64 0.60
N LEU A 116 3.46 -3.30 0.99
CA LEU A 116 4.66 -3.64 0.21
C LEU A 116 4.89 -5.16 0.16
N ALA A 117 4.72 -5.85 1.29
CA ALA A 117 4.84 -7.31 1.34
C ALA A 117 3.79 -8.00 0.46
N CYS A 118 2.54 -7.54 0.50
CA CYS A 118 1.47 -8.03 -0.37
C CYS A 118 1.74 -7.76 -1.86
N LEU A 119 2.26 -6.57 -2.21
CA LEU A 119 2.62 -6.22 -3.59
C LEU A 119 3.74 -7.09 -4.14
N ALA A 120 4.69 -7.47 -3.28
CA ALA A 120 5.81 -8.33 -3.63
C ALA A 120 5.43 -9.81 -3.70
N GLY A 121 4.25 -10.22 -3.21
CA GLY A 121 3.86 -11.64 -3.14
C GLY A 121 4.33 -12.34 -1.85
N TYR A 122 4.86 -11.62 -0.86
CA TYR A 122 5.39 -12.20 0.39
C TYR A 122 4.31 -12.44 1.46
N ARG A 123 3.03 -12.46 1.08
CA ARG A 123 1.91 -12.71 1.99
C ARG A 123 1.03 -13.86 1.47
N PRO A 124 0.29 -14.54 2.37
CA PRO A 124 -0.67 -15.54 1.94
C PRO A 124 -1.70 -14.92 0.99
N ASN A 125 -2.09 -15.67 -0.05
CA ASN A 125 -3.08 -15.25 -1.05
C ASN A 125 -2.66 -14.06 -1.93
N THR A 126 -1.38 -13.68 -1.93
CA THR A 126 -0.82 -12.75 -2.92
C THR A 126 0.09 -13.52 -3.87
N PRO A 127 -0.12 -13.45 -5.20
CA PRO A 127 0.76 -14.12 -6.14
C PRO A 127 2.14 -13.45 -6.17
N ASP A 128 3.15 -14.23 -6.56
CA ASP A 128 4.50 -13.73 -6.79
C ASP A 128 4.51 -12.63 -7.85
N ASN A 129 5.34 -11.61 -7.62
CA ASN A 129 5.46 -10.46 -8.50
C ASN A 129 6.92 -10.19 -8.83
N ASP A 130 7.40 -10.84 -9.89
CA ASP A 130 8.79 -10.71 -10.37
C ASP A 130 9.17 -9.25 -10.67
N GLY A 131 8.21 -8.43 -11.11
CA GLY A 131 8.44 -7.01 -11.37
C GLY A 131 8.75 -6.20 -10.11
N VAL A 132 8.36 -6.69 -8.94
CA VAL A 132 8.67 -6.08 -7.64
C VAL A 132 9.89 -6.76 -7.01
N GLN A 133 10.00 -8.08 -7.11
CA GLN A 133 11.08 -8.86 -6.51
C GLN A 133 12.42 -8.70 -7.25
N ASN A 134 12.40 -8.73 -8.60
CA ASN A 134 13.59 -8.97 -9.42
C ASN A 134 13.97 -7.81 -10.37
N ARG A 135 13.28 -6.66 -10.30
CA ARG A 135 13.57 -5.55 -11.24
C ARG A 135 14.96 -4.93 -11.09
N TRP A 136 15.63 -5.15 -9.95
CA TRP A 136 17.04 -4.79 -9.77
C TRP A 136 17.99 -5.70 -10.56
N VAL A 137 17.61 -6.95 -10.83
CA VAL A 137 18.41 -7.92 -11.59
C VAL A 137 18.28 -7.69 -13.10
N ALA A 138 17.07 -7.35 -13.58
CA ALA A 138 16.83 -7.10 -15.00
C ALA A 138 17.51 -5.82 -15.53
N GLY A 139 17.83 -4.85 -14.67
CA GLY A 139 18.60 -3.66 -15.04
C GLY A 139 20.11 -3.90 -15.17
N GLY A 140 20.63 -5.03 -14.68
CA GLY A 140 22.05 -5.41 -14.79
C GLY A 140 22.35 -6.40 -15.92
N LEU A 141 21.33 -6.88 -16.65
CA LEU A 141 21.47 -7.79 -17.79
C LEU A 141 21.27 -7.10 -19.15
N MET A 142 21.22 -5.76 -19.18
CA MET A 142 21.17 -4.97 -20.43
C MET A 142 22.37 -4.01 -20.58
N GLU A 143 23.52 -4.38 -20.02
CA GLU A 143 24.78 -3.63 -20.13
C GLU A 143 25.99 -4.52 -20.52
N GLU A 144 25.74 -5.65 -21.18
CA GLU A 144 26.78 -6.41 -21.90
C GLU A 144 26.22 -6.84 -23.26
N ASP A 145 26.37 -5.96 -24.26
CA ASP A 145 26.57 -6.27 -25.69
C ASP A 145 27.01 -5.00 -26.44
#